data_AF-A0AAV1L9P5-F1
#
_entry.id   AF-A0AAV1L9P5-F1
#
_cell.length_a   1.000
_cell.length_b   1.000
_cell.length_c   1.000
_cell.angle_alpha   90.00
_cell.angle_beta   90.00
_cell.angle_gamma   90.00
#
_symmetry.space_group_name_H-M   'P 1'
#
loop_
_entity.id
_entity.type
_entity.pdbx_description
1 polymer ?
#
loop_
_entity_poly.entity_id
_entity_poly.type
_entity_poly.pdbx_seq_one_letter_code
_entity_poly.pdbx_strand_id
1 'polypeptide(L)'
;MTCEIYFDNHLLLESELLNASDLRCKISQSFGVPVEDLFVTVNGRRLSNELILLKENNVVRVHTRLVGGKGGFGSMLRAIGAQIEKTTNREACRDLSGRRLRDINEEKRLRKWLEGQDDREREVAERKQKKLERLLAEPKIEVNLNPDYEKVRQELPERVSAAVDAGWEAAGTSKEHGTKRKAEENKSKGKKKVKLWIDAELSDCSSLSDDDEEETKMSPGQSASTDSGNESDKASEASSKV
;
A
#
# COMPACT_ATOMS: atom_id res chain seq x y z
N MET A 1 29.89 -56.51 33.15
CA MET A 1 28.84 -55.48 33.06
C MET A 1 29.48 -54.24 32.47
N THR A 2 28.97 -53.78 31.33
CA THR A 2 29.64 -52.77 30.48
C THR A 2 29.09 -51.38 30.76
N CYS A 3 29.98 -50.40 30.91
CA CYS A 3 29.62 -48.99 30.94
C CYS A 3 29.69 -48.46 29.49
N GLU A 4 28.65 -47.78 29.03
CA GLU A 4 28.67 -47.15 27.70
C GLU A 4 29.30 -45.77 27.79
N ILE A 5 30.41 -45.56 27.09
CA ILE A 5 31.14 -44.30 27.07
C ILE A 5 30.90 -43.63 25.72
N TYR A 6 30.40 -42.40 25.74
CA TYR A 6 30.20 -41.59 24.55
C TYR A 6 31.10 -40.35 24.58
N PHE A 7 31.72 -40.04 23.44
CA PHE A 7 32.40 -38.77 23.20
C PHE A 7 31.85 -38.18 21.89
N ASP A 8 31.34 -36.94 21.92
CA ASP A 8 30.73 -36.27 20.77
C ASP A 8 29.76 -37.15 19.95
N ASN A 9 28.89 -37.87 20.67
CA ASN A 9 27.89 -38.81 20.14
C ASN A 9 28.44 -40.09 19.49
N HIS A 10 29.74 -40.36 19.59
CA HIS A 10 30.37 -41.63 19.20
C HIS A 10 30.54 -42.55 20.41
N LEU A 11 30.11 -43.80 20.29
CA LEU A 11 30.32 -44.83 21.29
C LEU A 11 31.79 -45.29 21.25
N LEU A 12 32.50 -45.11 22.36
CA LEU A 12 33.83 -45.64 22.56
C LEU A 12 33.70 -47.06 23.14
N LEU A 13 33.89 -48.05 22.27
CA LEU A 13 33.88 -49.47 22.63
C LEU A 13 35.21 -49.84 23.28
N GLU A 14 35.40 -49.54 24.56
CA GLU A 14 36.43 -50.22 25.36
C GLU A 14 36.26 -50.02 26.87
N SER A 15 36.28 -51.16 27.55
CA SER A 15 35.98 -51.42 28.95
C SER A 15 37.19 -51.27 29.88
N GLU A 16 36.90 -50.96 31.16
CA GLU A 16 37.79 -50.85 32.33
C GLU A 16 38.47 -49.50 32.58
N LEU A 17 37.76 -48.40 32.40
CA LEU A 17 38.20 -47.11 32.94
C LEU A 17 37.62 -46.90 34.36
N LEU A 18 38.46 -47.08 35.38
CA LEU A 18 38.05 -46.96 36.79
C LEU A 18 37.77 -45.50 37.19
N ASN A 19 38.46 -44.53 36.58
CA ASN A 19 38.42 -43.14 37.03
C ASN A 19 38.08 -42.13 35.92
N ALA A 20 37.42 -41.04 36.31
CA ALA A 20 37.10 -39.92 35.43
C ALA A 20 38.34 -39.13 34.95
N SER A 21 39.44 -39.17 35.69
CA SER A 21 40.74 -38.63 35.27
C SER A 21 41.30 -39.37 34.06
N ASP A 22 41.34 -40.69 34.16
CA ASP A 22 42.01 -41.57 33.19
C ASP A 22 41.25 -41.54 31.86
N LEU A 23 39.92 -41.46 31.96
CA LEU A 23 39.03 -41.30 30.83
C LEU A 23 39.23 -39.96 30.08
N ARG A 24 39.45 -38.85 30.80
CA ARG A 24 39.80 -37.58 30.17
C ARG A 24 41.20 -37.61 29.56
N CYS A 25 42.18 -38.25 30.20
CA CYS A 25 43.52 -38.42 29.64
C CYS A 25 43.50 -39.26 28.36
N LYS A 26 42.75 -40.37 28.31
CA LYS A 26 42.61 -41.22 27.11
C LYS A 26 42.03 -40.43 25.94
N ILE A 27 40.95 -39.68 26.19
CA ILE A 27 40.30 -38.84 25.18
C ILE A 27 41.22 -37.70 24.73
N SER A 28 41.98 -37.11 25.65
CA SER A 28 42.97 -36.09 25.33
C SER A 28 44.07 -36.62 24.40
N GLN A 29 44.57 -37.84 24.67
CA GLN A 29 45.58 -38.49 23.83
C GLN A 29 45.03 -38.89 22.45
N SER A 30 43.80 -39.39 22.38
CA SER A 30 43.23 -39.87 21.11
C SER A 30 42.70 -38.76 20.21
N PHE A 31 42.13 -37.70 20.79
CA PHE A 31 41.47 -36.62 20.03
C PHE A 31 42.23 -35.29 20.09
N GLY A 32 43.33 -35.18 20.84
CA GLY A 32 44.16 -33.98 20.90
C GLY A 32 43.51 -32.79 21.63
N VAL A 33 42.50 -33.04 22.48
CA VAL A 33 41.80 -32.00 23.25
C VAL A 33 42.44 -31.88 24.64
N PRO A 34 42.72 -30.67 25.17
CA PRO A 34 43.28 -30.50 26.51
C PRO A 34 42.33 -31.02 27.61
N VAL A 35 42.89 -31.57 28.68
CA VAL A 35 42.14 -32.22 29.78
C VAL A 35 41.25 -31.21 30.52
N GLU A 36 41.64 -29.94 30.54
CA GLU A 36 40.94 -28.82 31.17
C GLU A 36 39.61 -28.50 30.48
N ASP A 37 39.56 -28.75 29.17
CA ASP A 37 38.38 -28.54 28.34
C ASP A 37 37.48 -29.77 28.29
N LEU A 38 37.83 -30.87 28.94
CA LEU A 38 37.01 -32.07 29.00
C LEU A 38 36.23 -32.14 30.32
N PHE A 39 34.92 -32.38 30.22
CA PHE A 39 34.10 -32.72 31.39
C PHE A 39 33.28 -33.98 31.14
N VAL A 40 33.10 -34.74 32.21
CA VAL A 40 32.40 -36.02 32.20
C VAL A 40 31.05 -35.85 32.87
N THR A 41 30.02 -36.43 32.27
CA THR A 41 28.68 -36.53 32.83
C THR A 41 28.24 -37.98 32.90
N VAL A 42 27.55 -38.33 33.98
CA VAL A 42 26.97 -39.66 34.19
C VAL A 42 25.47 -39.46 34.40
N ASN A 43 24.64 -40.07 33.54
CA ASN A 43 23.18 -39.91 33.57
C ASN A 43 22.72 -38.44 33.66
N GLY A 44 23.42 -37.53 32.96
CA GLY A 44 23.12 -36.09 32.94
C GLY A 44 23.67 -35.26 34.11
N ARG A 45 24.37 -35.86 35.09
CA ARG A 45 25.03 -35.14 36.18
C ARG A 45 26.54 -35.04 35.96
N ARG A 46 27.12 -33.87 36.20
CA ARG A 46 28.58 -33.66 36.08
C ARG A 46 29.31 -34.39 37.21
N LEU A 47 30.33 -35.15 36.84
CA LEU A 47 31.16 -35.89 37.79
C LEU A 47 32.40 -35.08 38.19
N SER A 48 32.82 -35.19 39.44
CA SER A 48 34.13 -34.73 39.91
C SER A 48 35.21 -35.78 39.62
N ASN A 49 36.47 -35.36 39.63
CA ASN A 49 37.62 -36.13 39.11
C ASN A 49 37.87 -37.46 39.86
N GLU A 50 37.33 -37.61 41.07
CA GLU A 50 37.66 -38.69 42.01
C GLU A 50 36.59 -39.79 42.09
N LEU A 51 35.46 -39.65 41.38
CA LEU A 51 34.43 -40.68 41.43
C LEU A 51 34.74 -41.86 40.52
N ILE A 52 34.77 -43.03 41.15
CA ILE A 52 34.91 -44.32 40.51
C ILE A 52 33.64 -44.62 39.68
N LEU A 53 33.81 -44.92 38.39
CA LEU A 53 32.71 -45.15 37.42
C LEU A 53 32.03 -46.53 37.57
N LEU A 54 32.36 -47.28 38.63
CA LEU A 54 32.00 -48.69 38.87
C LEU A 54 30.56 -48.91 39.39
N LYS A 55 29.57 -48.21 38.84
CA LYS A 55 28.17 -48.60 39.07
C LYS A 55 27.55 -49.08 37.77
N GLU A 56 26.89 -50.23 37.86
CA GLU A 56 26.34 -51.02 36.76
C GLU A 56 25.37 -50.18 35.91
N ASN A 57 25.45 -50.33 34.58
CA ASN A 57 24.57 -49.71 33.56
C ASN A 57 24.52 -48.18 33.50
N ASN A 58 25.61 -47.49 33.84
CA ASN A 58 25.67 -46.04 33.66
C ASN A 58 26.07 -45.65 32.23
N VAL A 59 25.43 -44.60 31.71
CA VAL A 59 25.82 -43.94 30.47
C VAL A 59 26.72 -42.76 30.80
N VAL A 60 27.99 -42.88 30.39
CA VAL A 60 29.01 -41.85 30.59
C VAL A 60 29.13 -41.06 29.30
N ARG A 61 29.00 -39.74 29.38
CA ARG A 61 29.21 -38.85 28.24
C ARG A 61 30.30 -37.85 28.56
N VAL A 62 31.25 -37.74 27.65
CA VAL A 62 32.32 -36.76 27.69
C VAL A 62 32.01 -35.67 26.70
N HIS A 63 32.17 -34.45 27.16
CA HIS A 63 31.91 -33.26 26.38
C HIS A 63 33.13 -32.36 26.39
N THR A 64 33.41 -31.76 25.24
CA THR A 64 34.36 -30.66 25.13
C THR A 64 33.71 -29.35 25.58
N ARG A 65 34.43 -28.56 26.36
CA ARG A 65 34.10 -27.18 26.65
C ARG A 65 34.44 -26.37 25.42
N LEU A 66 33.48 -25.59 24.96
CA LEU A 66 33.73 -24.60 23.93
C LEU A 66 34.15 -23.31 24.62
N VAL A 67 35.26 -22.74 24.15
CA VAL A 67 35.73 -21.39 24.53
C VAL A 67 34.80 -20.36 23.91
N GLY A 68 33.61 -20.22 24.49
CA GLY A 68 32.57 -19.36 23.96
C GLY A 68 31.38 -19.34 24.90
N GLY A 69 31.15 -18.18 25.52
CA GLY A 69 29.95 -17.97 26.30
C GLY A 69 28.74 -18.08 25.36
N LYS A 70 27.80 -18.99 25.66
CA LYS A 70 26.45 -19.03 25.07
C LYS A 70 25.68 -17.70 25.20
N GLY A 71 26.29 -16.69 25.82
CA GLY A 71 25.75 -15.36 26.07
C GLY A 71 25.62 -14.47 24.85
N GLY A 72 26.26 -14.76 23.70
CA GLY A 72 26.12 -13.95 22.48
C GLY A 72 24.68 -13.87 21.97
N PHE A 73 23.98 -15.00 21.97
CA PHE A 73 22.56 -15.05 21.61
C PHE A 73 21.70 -14.32 22.64
N GLY A 74 21.98 -14.48 23.94
CA GLY A 74 21.25 -13.79 25.01
C GLY A 74 21.51 -12.27 25.05
N SER A 75 22.72 -11.81 24.73
CA SER A 75 23.04 -10.39 24.59
C SER A 75 22.40 -9.80 23.34
N MET A 76 22.37 -10.54 22.23
CA MET A 76 21.65 -10.16 21.02
C MET A 76 20.15 -10.02 21.30
N LEU A 77 19.53 -10.99 21.99
CA LEU A 77 18.13 -10.89 22.41
C LEU A 77 17.87 -9.71 23.34
N ARG A 78 18.79 -9.38 24.25
CA ARG A 78 18.67 -8.17 25.10
C ARG A 78 18.80 -6.88 24.30
N ALA A 79 19.72 -6.80 23.35
CA ALA A 79 19.92 -5.64 22.49
C ALA A 79 18.69 -5.41 21.59
N ILE A 80 18.18 -6.46 20.96
CA ILE A 80 16.97 -6.42 20.14
C ILE A 80 15.74 -6.09 21.01
N GLY A 81 15.61 -6.74 22.17
CA GLY A 81 14.49 -6.52 23.09
C GLY A 81 14.44 -5.10 23.65
N ALA A 82 15.57 -4.39 23.75
CA ALA A 82 15.62 -2.98 24.14
C ALA A 82 15.14 -2.04 23.02
N GLN A 83 15.25 -2.46 21.75
CA GLN A 83 14.81 -1.69 20.58
C GLN A 83 13.36 -1.98 20.19
N ILE A 84 12.81 -3.13 20.59
CA ILE A 84 11.42 -3.48 20.35
C ILE A 84 10.54 -2.79 21.39
N GLU A 85 9.94 -1.67 21.00
CA GLU A 85 8.83 -1.10 21.75
C GLU A 85 7.64 -2.07 21.75
N LYS A 86 6.81 -2.01 22.80
CA LYS A 86 5.61 -2.86 22.90
C LYS A 86 4.72 -2.57 21.69
N THR A 87 4.60 -3.55 20.79
CA THR A 87 3.71 -3.46 19.64
C THR A 87 2.28 -3.24 20.12
N THR A 88 1.61 -2.19 19.64
CA THR A 88 0.20 -1.90 19.94
C THR A 88 -0.77 -2.74 19.10
N ASN A 89 -0.25 -3.64 18.27
CA ASN A 89 -1.04 -4.51 17.40
C ASN A 89 -1.78 -5.59 18.22
N ARG A 90 -3.00 -5.25 18.64
CA ARG A 90 -3.92 -6.15 19.33
C ARG A 90 -4.61 -7.15 18.38
N GLU A 91 -4.47 -7.01 17.07
CA GLU A 91 -5.16 -7.85 16.09
C GLU A 91 -4.61 -9.28 16.05
N ALA A 92 -3.36 -9.47 16.52
CA ALA A 92 -2.74 -10.78 16.64
C ALA A 92 -3.28 -11.60 17.82
N CYS A 93 -3.96 -10.95 18.78
CA CYS A 93 -4.55 -11.64 19.92
C CYS A 93 -5.72 -12.54 19.47
N ARG A 94 -5.92 -13.61 20.24
CA ARG A 94 -6.99 -14.57 20.05
C ARG A 94 -8.11 -14.35 21.05
N ASP A 95 -9.32 -14.62 20.61
CA ASP A 95 -10.52 -14.61 21.43
C ASP A 95 -10.64 -15.92 22.22
N LEU A 96 -11.56 -15.97 23.19
CA LEU A 96 -11.88 -17.19 23.96
C LEU A 96 -12.39 -18.34 23.06
N SER A 97 -12.85 -18.02 21.85
CA SER A 97 -13.24 -18.98 20.81
C SER A 97 -12.06 -19.49 19.97
N GLY A 98 -10.85 -18.96 20.18
CA GLY A 98 -9.63 -19.33 19.44
C GLY A 98 -9.44 -18.63 18.09
N ARG A 99 -10.40 -17.80 17.65
CA ARG A 99 -10.30 -16.95 16.45
C ARG A 99 -9.41 -15.74 16.72
N ARG A 100 -8.75 -15.19 15.69
CA ARG A 100 -7.96 -13.95 15.83
C ARG A 100 -8.84 -12.72 15.73
N LEU A 101 -8.48 -11.65 16.43
CA LEU A 101 -9.17 -10.35 16.35
C LEU A 101 -9.13 -9.75 14.95
N ARG A 102 -8.09 -10.04 14.17
CA ARG A 102 -7.97 -9.66 12.76
C ARG A 102 -9.20 -10.12 11.95
N ASP A 103 -9.46 -11.44 11.95
CA ASP A 103 -10.53 -12.06 11.16
C ASP A 103 -11.91 -11.47 11.52
N ILE A 104 -12.11 -11.17 12.81
CA ILE A 104 -13.37 -10.61 13.32
C ILE A 104 -13.55 -9.15 12.87
N ASN A 105 -12.47 -8.36 12.88
CA ASN A 105 -12.52 -6.99 12.40
C ASN A 105 -12.73 -6.93 10.89
N GLU A 106 -12.11 -7.84 10.14
CA GLU A 106 -12.32 -8.00 8.70
C GLU A 106 -13.78 -8.36 8.40
N GLU A 107 -14.36 -9.35 9.10
CA GLU A 107 -15.78 -9.71 8.95
C GLU A 107 -16.70 -8.52 9.25
N LYS A 108 -16.43 -7.77 10.32
CA LYS A 108 -17.19 -6.56 10.66
C LYS A 108 -17.06 -5.48 9.60
N ARG A 109 -15.86 -5.30 9.03
CA ARG A 109 -15.61 -4.32 7.96
C ARG A 109 -16.37 -4.70 6.70
N LEU A 110 -16.35 -5.97 6.32
CA LEU A 110 -17.11 -6.51 5.19
C LEU A 110 -18.62 -6.35 5.40
N ARG A 111 -19.13 -6.69 6.59
CA ARG A 111 -20.56 -6.51 6.91
C ARG A 111 -21.00 -5.05 6.80
N LYS A 112 -20.21 -4.11 7.35
CA LYS A 112 -20.50 -2.67 7.24
C LYS A 112 -20.43 -2.17 5.79
N TRP A 113 -19.50 -2.70 5.00
CA TRP A 113 -19.37 -2.32 3.59
C TRP A 113 -20.58 -2.79 2.78
N LEU A 114 -21.06 -4.02 3.02
CA LEU A 114 -22.27 -4.56 2.41
C LEU A 114 -23.52 -3.78 2.84
N GLU A 115 -23.68 -3.50 4.13
CA GLU A 115 -24.82 -2.72 4.65
C GLU A 115 -24.86 -1.31 4.06
N GLY A 116 -23.69 -0.67 3.92
CA GLY A 116 -23.59 0.64 3.26
C GLY A 116 -23.77 0.61 1.75
N GLN A 117 -23.81 -0.57 1.11
CA GLN A 117 -23.95 -0.65 -0.34
C GLN A 117 -25.37 -0.37 -0.80
N ASP A 118 -26.36 -0.85 -0.07
CA ASP A 118 -27.78 -0.56 -0.34
C ASP A 118 -28.06 0.95 -0.30
N ASP A 119 -27.49 1.66 0.68
CA ASP A 119 -27.67 3.10 0.81
C ASP A 119 -26.94 3.88 -0.30
N ARG A 120 -25.74 3.43 -0.71
CA ARG A 120 -25.03 4.01 -1.86
C ARG A 120 -25.79 3.80 -3.16
N GLU A 121 -26.35 2.62 -3.38
CA GLU A 121 -27.15 2.32 -4.57
C GLU A 121 -28.42 3.15 -4.61
N ARG A 122 -29.10 3.35 -3.47
CA ARG A 122 -30.25 4.26 -3.36
C ARG A 122 -29.85 5.70 -3.67
N GLU A 123 -28.76 6.20 -3.09
CA GLU A 123 -28.32 7.58 -3.36
C GLU A 123 -27.92 7.78 -4.83
N VAL A 124 -27.26 6.79 -5.44
CA VAL A 124 -26.93 6.81 -6.87
C VAL A 124 -28.19 6.76 -7.72
N ALA A 125 -29.18 5.94 -7.36
CA ALA A 125 -30.46 5.86 -8.05
C ALA A 125 -31.23 7.20 -7.96
N GLU A 126 -31.29 7.82 -6.78
CA GLU A 126 -31.91 9.14 -6.61
C GLU A 126 -31.19 10.23 -7.39
N ARG A 127 -29.84 10.24 -7.38
CA ARG A 127 -29.05 11.20 -8.16
C ARG A 127 -29.30 11.00 -9.66
N LYS A 128 -29.41 9.75 -10.13
CA LYS A 128 -29.76 9.45 -11.53
C LYS A 128 -31.17 9.94 -11.87
N GLN A 129 -32.15 9.70 -11.00
CA GLN A 129 -33.53 10.18 -11.19
C GLN A 129 -33.60 11.70 -11.23
N LYS A 130 -32.98 12.40 -10.27
CA LYS A 130 -32.93 13.88 -10.24
C LYS A 130 -32.25 14.47 -11.48
N LYS A 131 -31.18 13.82 -11.97
CA LYS A 131 -30.54 14.23 -13.24
C LYS A 131 -31.47 14.03 -14.43
N LEU A 132 -32.17 12.90 -14.48
CA LEU A 132 -33.14 12.60 -15.54
C LEU A 132 -34.29 13.62 -15.53
N GLU A 133 -34.86 13.91 -14.37
CA GLU A 133 -35.91 14.92 -14.19
C GLU A 133 -35.44 16.32 -14.58
N ARG A 134 -34.20 16.69 -14.22
CA ARG A 134 -33.62 17.98 -14.61
C ARG A 134 -33.38 18.10 -16.12
N LEU A 135 -33.03 17.00 -16.79
CA LEU A 135 -32.88 16.97 -18.25
C LEU A 135 -34.24 17.01 -18.95
N LEU A 136 -35.26 16.37 -18.37
CA LEU A 136 -36.61 16.31 -18.93
C LEU A 136 -37.39 17.61 -18.68
N ALA A 137 -37.08 18.32 -17.59
CA ALA A 137 -37.64 19.64 -17.32
C ALA A 137 -37.12 20.65 -18.36
N GLU A 138 -38.05 21.20 -19.15
CA GLU A 138 -37.72 22.26 -20.10
C GLU A 138 -37.07 23.44 -19.35
N PRO A 139 -36.00 24.04 -19.92
CA PRO A 139 -35.36 25.19 -19.30
C PRO A 139 -36.35 26.35 -19.23
N LYS A 140 -36.77 26.69 -18.01
CA LYS A 140 -37.58 27.88 -17.73
C LYS A 140 -36.71 29.13 -17.89
N ILE A 141 -36.52 29.55 -19.13
CA ILE A 141 -35.88 30.83 -19.43
C ILE A 141 -36.97 31.89 -19.28
N GLU A 142 -37.05 32.49 -18.10
CA GLU A 142 -37.85 33.69 -17.88
C GLU A 142 -37.12 34.89 -18.52
N VAL A 143 -37.35 35.05 -19.82
CA VAL A 143 -36.91 36.26 -20.51
C VAL A 143 -37.88 37.36 -20.10
N ASN A 144 -37.44 38.24 -19.19
CA ASN A 144 -38.12 39.51 -18.94
C ASN A 144 -37.95 40.37 -20.20
N LEU A 145 -38.83 40.12 -21.17
CA LEU A 145 -38.81 40.75 -22.48
C LEU A 145 -39.39 42.16 -22.30
N ASN A 146 -38.57 43.19 -22.48
CA ASN A 146 -39.05 44.56 -22.45
C ASN A 146 -40.21 44.70 -23.45
N PRO A 147 -41.34 45.34 -23.08
CA PRO A 147 -42.52 45.42 -23.93
C PRO A 147 -42.21 46.09 -25.28
N ASP A 148 -41.20 46.96 -25.33
CA ASP A 148 -40.76 47.61 -26.56
C ASP A 148 -39.99 46.65 -27.49
N TYR A 149 -39.27 45.67 -26.93
CA TYR A 149 -38.60 44.64 -27.72
C TYR A 149 -39.60 43.65 -28.34
N GLU A 150 -40.70 43.35 -27.63
CA GLU A 150 -41.79 42.52 -28.16
C GLU A 150 -42.47 43.17 -29.36
N LYS A 151 -42.78 44.47 -29.26
CA LYS A 151 -43.34 45.25 -30.38
C LYS A 151 -42.41 45.22 -31.58
N VAL A 152 -41.12 45.50 -31.38
CA VAL A 152 -40.13 45.46 -32.46
C VAL A 152 -40.03 44.06 -33.07
N ARG A 153 -40.07 43.00 -32.26
CA ARG A 153 -40.03 41.61 -32.75
C ARG A 153 -41.27 41.24 -33.56
N GLN A 154 -42.45 41.73 -33.16
CA GLN A 154 -43.71 41.51 -33.87
C GLN A 154 -43.77 42.29 -35.19
N GLU A 155 -43.25 43.52 -35.22
CA GLU A 155 -43.23 44.38 -36.41
C GLU A 155 -42.12 44.00 -37.41
N LEU A 156 -41.05 43.33 -36.96
CA LEU A 156 -39.91 42.95 -37.80
C LEU A 156 -40.29 42.15 -39.06
N PRO A 157 -41.11 41.08 -39.00
CA PRO A 157 -41.51 40.34 -40.20
C PRO A 157 -42.26 41.22 -41.21
N GLU A 158 -43.15 42.10 -40.73
CA GLU A 158 -43.91 43.03 -41.59
C GLU A 158 -42.99 44.08 -42.23
N ARG A 159 -42.01 44.59 -41.48
CA ARG A 159 -41.01 45.54 -42.01
C ARG A 159 -40.11 44.87 -43.05
N VAL A 160 -39.73 43.61 -42.84
CA VAL A 160 -38.93 42.85 -43.80
C VAL A 160 -39.74 42.52 -45.04
N SER A 161 -41.00 42.09 -44.92
CA SER A 161 -41.86 41.83 -46.07
C SER A 161 -42.09 43.10 -46.90
N ALA A 162 -42.42 44.22 -46.24
CA ALA A 162 -42.60 45.50 -46.91
C ALA A 162 -41.33 45.98 -47.64
N ALA A 163 -40.14 45.77 -47.06
CA ALA A 163 -38.87 46.12 -47.72
C ALA A 163 -38.57 45.23 -48.94
N VAL A 164 -38.92 43.95 -48.87
CA VAL A 164 -38.78 43.01 -49.99
C VAL A 164 -39.75 43.38 -51.12
N ASP A 165 -41.02 43.67 -50.79
CA ASP A 165 -42.03 44.09 -51.76
C ASP A 165 -41.63 45.42 -52.40
N ALA A 166 -41.19 46.41 -51.61
CA ALA A 166 -40.66 47.67 -52.14
C ALA A 166 -39.42 47.45 -53.03
N GLY A 167 -38.57 46.48 -52.69
CA GLY A 167 -37.43 46.09 -53.53
C GLY A 167 -37.85 45.45 -54.86
N TRP A 168 -38.92 44.66 -54.86
CA TRP A 168 -39.50 44.06 -56.07
C TRP A 168 -40.19 45.10 -56.95
N GLU A 169 -40.92 46.05 -56.36
CA GLU A 169 -41.54 47.18 -57.07
C GLU A 169 -40.48 48.13 -57.65
N ALA A 170 -39.41 48.43 -56.89
CA ALA A 170 -38.29 49.23 -57.39
C ALA A 170 -37.53 48.51 -58.52
N ALA A 171 -37.36 47.19 -58.42
CA ALA A 171 -36.77 46.39 -59.49
C ALA A 171 -37.68 46.33 -60.73
N GLY A 172 -38.99 46.26 -60.55
CA GLY A 172 -39.99 46.26 -61.64
C GLY A 172 -40.10 47.60 -62.37
N THR A 173 -39.98 48.71 -61.64
CA THR A 173 -40.06 50.08 -62.19
C THR A 173 -38.72 50.60 -62.74
N SER A 174 -37.58 50.00 -62.38
CA SER A 174 -36.24 50.37 -62.86
C SER A 174 -35.94 50.08 -64.34
N LYS A 175 -36.92 49.65 -65.14
CA LYS A 175 -36.79 49.55 -66.61
C LYS A 175 -36.61 50.90 -67.33
N GLU A 176 -36.84 52.04 -66.67
CA GLU A 176 -36.70 53.37 -67.30
C GLU A 176 -35.45 54.17 -66.91
N HIS A 177 -34.64 53.76 -65.94
CA HIS A 177 -33.35 54.44 -65.69
C HIS A 177 -32.27 53.45 -65.28
N GLY A 178 -31.55 52.93 -66.28
CA GLY A 178 -30.39 52.07 -66.10
C GLY A 178 -29.22 52.83 -65.45
N THR A 179 -29.01 52.64 -64.15
CA THR A 179 -27.79 53.08 -63.48
C THR A 179 -26.76 51.96 -63.53
N LYS A 180 -25.94 52.01 -64.59
CA LYS A 180 -24.66 51.29 -64.68
C LYS A 180 -23.85 51.55 -63.41
N ARG A 181 -23.67 50.55 -62.56
CA ARG A 181 -22.50 50.50 -61.67
C ARG A 181 -21.43 49.67 -62.35
N LYS A 182 -20.30 50.34 -62.57
CA LYS A 182 -19.03 49.82 -63.07
C LYS A 182 -18.63 48.63 -62.19
N ALA A 183 -18.66 47.43 -62.75
CA ALA A 183 -18.08 46.26 -62.16
C ALA A 183 -16.56 46.32 -62.39
N GLU A 184 -15.78 46.42 -61.31
CA GLU A 184 -14.40 45.95 -61.33
C GLU A 184 -14.40 44.49 -60.86
N GLU A 185 -14.04 43.59 -61.78
CA GLU A 185 -13.68 42.20 -61.48
C GLU A 185 -12.18 42.13 -61.18
N ASN A 186 -11.80 41.52 -60.05
CA ASN A 186 -10.98 40.29 -60.08
C ASN A 186 -10.76 39.65 -58.68
N LYS A 187 -11.29 38.42 -58.54
CA LYS A 187 -10.75 37.13 -57.98
C LYS A 187 -9.92 37.17 -56.67
N SER A 188 -10.04 36.26 -55.69
CA SER A 188 -10.35 34.81 -55.73
C SER A 188 -10.71 34.19 -54.36
N LYS A 189 -11.64 33.23 -54.42
CA LYS A 189 -11.88 32.01 -53.61
C LYS A 189 -11.05 31.75 -52.33
N GLY A 190 -11.78 31.54 -51.22
CA GLY A 190 -11.37 30.71 -50.08
C GLY A 190 -12.59 30.24 -49.30
N LYS A 191 -12.98 28.97 -49.47
CA LYS A 191 -14.18 28.34 -48.89
C LYS A 191 -14.13 28.40 -47.35
N LYS A 192 -15.06 29.11 -46.71
CA LYS A 192 -15.29 28.95 -45.26
C LYS A 192 -16.19 27.74 -45.05
N LYS A 193 -15.63 26.68 -44.47
CA LYS A 193 -16.39 25.51 -44.01
C LYS A 193 -17.39 25.98 -42.95
N VAL A 194 -18.68 25.73 -43.18
CA VAL A 194 -19.72 25.91 -42.17
C VAL A 194 -19.49 24.82 -41.12
N LYS A 195 -18.96 25.23 -39.97
CA LYS A 195 -18.78 24.39 -38.79
C LYS A 195 -20.17 24.31 -38.15
N LEU A 196 -20.89 23.21 -38.35
CA LEU A 196 -22.07 22.88 -37.57
C LEU A 196 -21.56 22.40 -36.20
N TRP A 197 -21.87 23.16 -35.15
CA TRP A 197 -21.36 23.00 -33.77
C TRP A 197 -22.23 22.06 -32.91
N ILE A 198 -23.03 21.17 -33.50
CA ILE A 198 -24.09 20.42 -32.79
C ILE A 198 -23.95 18.91 -33.02
N ASP A 199 -22.76 18.31 -32.85
CA ASP A 199 -22.70 16.83 -32.95
C ASP A 199 -21.56 16.11 -32.21
N ALA A 200 -20.81 16.79 -31.33
CA ALA A 200 -19.65 16.15 -30.68
C ALA A 200 -19.83 15.88 -29.17
N GLU A 201 -20.85 16.42 -28.49
CA GLU A 201 -20.92 16.37 -27.02
C GLU A 201 -22.09 15.57 -26.45
N LEU A 202 -22.85 14.84 -27.28
CA LEU A 202 -23.98 14.01 -26.82
C LEU A 202 -23.73 12.50 -26.94
N SER A 203 -22.60 12.08 -27.52
CA SER A 203 -22.33 10.67 -27.80
C SER A 203 -21.33 9.98 -26.87
N ASP A 204 -20.68 10.68 -25.94
CA ASP A 204 -19.51 10.12 -25.23
C ASP A 204 -19.58 10.19 -23.69
N CYS A 205 -20.79 10.22 -23.12
CA CYS A 205 -20.95 10.23 -21.67
C CYS A 205 -21.98 9.20 -21.17
N SER A 206 -21.81 7.93 -21.55
CA SER A 206 -22.41 6.81 -20.83
C SER A 206 -21.54 5.55 -20.92
N SER A 207 -20.46 5.49 -20.13
CA SER A 207 -19.93 4.27 -19.48
C SER A 207 -18.47 4.46 -19.07
N LEU A 208 -18.23 5.12 -17.93
CA LEU A 208 -17.05 4.85 -17.12
C LEU A 208 -17.55 4.48 -15.72
N SER A 209 -17.69 3.17 -15.54
CA SER A 209 -17.69 2.52 -14.24
C SER A 209 -16.27 2.67 -13.70
N ASP A 210 -16.07 3.59 -12.76
CA ASP A 210 -14.82 3.67 -12.01
C ASP A 210 -14.88 2.56 -10.94
N ASP A 211 -14.27 1.44 -11.31
CA ASP A 211 -13.99 0.28 -10.48
C ASP A 211 -12.54 0.43 -10.01
N ASP A 212 -12.33 1.08 -8.87
CA ASP A 212 -11.00 1.18 -8.25
C ASP A 212 -10.75 -0.08 -7.41
N GLU A 213 -10.10 -1.05 -8.06
CA GLU A 213 -9.43 -2.20 -7.46
C GLU A 213 -8.21 -1.77 -6.64
N GLU A 214 -8.01 -2.48 -5.53
CA GLU A 214 -6.90 -2.33 -4.59
C GLU A 214 -5.55 -2.72 -5.23
N GLU A 215 -4.59 -1.79 -5.25
CA GLU A 215 -3.19 -2.08 -5.56
C GLU A 215 -2.31 -2.07 -4.30
N THR A 216 -1.90 -3.28 -3.94
CA THR A 216 -0.87 -3.62 -2.98
C THR A 216 0.47 -2.96 -3.29
N LYS A 217 1.01 -2.13 -2.38
CA LYS A 217 2.41 -1.68 -2.46
C LYS A 217 3.34 -2.48 -1.55
N MET A 218 4.11 -3.34 -2.20
CA MET A 218 5.39 -3.86 -1.74
C MET A 218 6.46 -2.75 -1.73
N SER A 219 7.33 -2.83 -0.71
CA SER A 219 8.67 -2.25 -0.49
C SER A 219 9.35 -1.34 -1.53
N PRO A 220 10.22 -0.42 -1.05
CA PRO A 220 11.56 -0.28 -1.64
C PRO A 220 12.68 -0.51 -0.62
N GLY A 221 13.68 -1.29 -1.06
CA GLY A 221 14.93 -1.50 -0.34
C GLY A 221 15.93 -0.35 -0.51
N GLN A 222 16.86 -0.32 0.44
CA GLN A 222 18.28 0.02 0.35
C GLN A 222 18.70 1.06 -0.71
N SER A 223 19.11 2.23 -0.25
CA SER A 223 20.14 3.03 -0.91
C SER A 223 21.29 3.28 0.06
N ALA A 224 22.48 2.92 -0.40
CA ALA A 224 23.75 3.24 0.25
C ALA A 224 24.04 4.73 0.07
N SER A 225 24.47 5.39 1.14
CA SER A 225 25.23 6.64 1.03
C SER A 225 26.43 6.57 1.96
N THR A 226 27.59 6.71 1.34
CA THR A 226 28.88 7.00 1.96
C THR A 226 28.95 8.51 2.17
N ASP A 227 29.24 8.99 3.37
CA ASP A 227 30.21 10.07 3.57
C ASP A 227 30.62 10.18 5.04
N SER A 228 31.85 10.63 5.23
CA SER A 228 32.73 10.54 6.38
C SER A 228 32.80 11.83 7.21
N GLY A 229 32.99 11.66 8.53
CA GLY A 229 33.59 12.64 9.46
C GLY A 229 32.71 13.84 9.84
N ASN A 230 32.86 14.51 10.98
CA ASN A 230 33.66 14.40 12.20
C ASN A 230 33.13 15.54 13.13
N GLU A 231 33.48 15.50 14.42
CA GLU A 231 33.44 16.58 15.45
C GLU A 231 32.06 16.89 16.08
N SER A 232 31.79 16.56 17.35
CA SER A 232 32.35 17.10 18.61
C SER A 232 31.91 18.54 18.91
N ASP A 233 30.95 18.71 19.84
CA ASP A 233 30.96 19.65 20.98
C ASP A 233 29.59 19.63 21.70
N LYS A 234 29.53 19.16 22.94
CA LYS A 234 29.59 19.91 24.22
C LYS A 234 28.31 20.67 24.63
N ALA A 235 27.70 20.12 25.69
CA ALA A 235 27.17 20.77 26.89
C ALA A 235 26.30 22.03 26.79
N SER A 236 25.05 21.90 27.23
CA SER A 236 24.41 22.90 28.10
C SER A 236 23.28 22.28 28.94
N GLU A 237 23.59 21.95 30.19
CA GLU A 237 22.59 21.92 31.27
C GLU A 237 22.25 23.37 31.63
N ALA A 238 20.98 23.74 31.52
CA ALA A 238 20.36 24.82 32.30
C ALA A 238 18.84 24.71 32.15
N SER A 239 18.17 24.13 33.15
CA SER A 239 16.76 24.44 33.38
C SER A 239 16.53 24.64 34.87
N SER A 240 16.70 25.90 35.26
CA SER A 240 16.06 26.49 36.42
C SER A 240 14.82 27.24 35.92
N LYS A 241 13.61 26.82 36.31
CA LYS A 241 12.57 27.73 36.82
C LYS A 241 11.21 27.05 37.08
N VAL A 242 10.74 27.37 38.29
CA VAL A 242 9.36 27.47 38.82
C VAL A 242 8.59 26.17 39.04
#